data_AF-A0A0M9E7P1-F1
#
_entry.id   AF-A0A0M9E7P1-F1
#
_cell.length_a   1.000
_cell.length_b   1.000
_cell.length_c   1.000
_cell.angle_alpha   90.00
_cell.angle_beta   90.00
_cell.angle_gamma   90.00
#
_symmetry.space_group_name_H-M   'P 1'
#
loop_
_entity.id
_entity.type
_entity.pdbx_description
1 polymer ?
#
loop_
_entity_poly.entity_id
_entity_poly.type
_entity_poly.pdbx_seq_one_letter_code
_entity_poly.pdbx_strand_id
1 'polypeptide(L)'
;MVKKLKQVSRRVNEIVDEIHVSEVDESAKIVVSEVIHGLSTIAGIEGAYSLNPNIKDKPITEFGFKKRICSVLTNAGIINFSMLWFRIIQGTLIDVECFGKKSYTEVINGLVDAGYIFEKEQKD
;
A
#
# COMPACT_ATOMS: atom_id res chain seq x y z
N MET A 1 -12.35 -8.12 18.52
CA MET A 1 -12.57 -7.42 17.23
C MET A 1 -11.30 -7.34 16.38
N VAL A 2 -10.21 -6.74 16.89
CA VAL A 2 -8.93 -6.56 16.17
C VAL A 2 -8.33 -7.88 15.61
N LYS A 3 -8.38 -8.98 16.37
CA LYS A 3 -7.89 -10.29 15.90
C LYS A 3 -8.68 -10.86 14.71
N LYS A 4 -10.01 -10.63 14.67
CA LYS A 4 -10.87 -11.08 13.57
C LYS A 4 -10.64 -10.25 12.30
N LEU A 5 -10.43 -8.94 12.44
CA LEU A 5 -10.08 -8.04 11.34
C LEU A 5 -8.73 -8.40 10.71
N LYS A 6 -7.69 -8.67 11.51
CA LYS A 6 -6.39 -9.14 11.00
C LYS A 6 -6.50 -10.48 10.27
N GLN A 7 -7.36 -11.37 10.75
CA GLN A 7 -7.60 -12.66 10.11
C GLN A 7 -8.34 -12.52 8.77
N VAL A 8 -9.30 -11.59 8.68
CA VAL A 8 -9.99 -11.27 7.41
C VAL A 8 -9.02 -10.65 6.41
N SER A 9 -8.23 -9.66 6.83
CA SER A 9 -7.22 -9.02 5.97
C SER A 9 -6.20 -10.02 5.42
N ARG A 10 -5.69 -10.91 6.28
CA ARG A 10 -4.76 -11.97 5.85
C ARG A 10 -5.38 -12.90 4.80
N ARG A 11 -6.64 -13.30 5.01
CA ARG A 11 -7.35 -14.21 4.12
C ARG A 11 -7.71 -13.55 2.78
N VAL A 12 -7.95 -12.25 2.78
CA VAL A 12 -8.11 -11.45 1.55
C VAL A 12 -6.79 -11.41 0.78
N ASN A 13 -5.65 -11.22 1.45
CA ASN A 13 -4.34 -11.22 0.79
C ASN A 13 -3.97 -12.60 0.21
N GLU A 14 -4.27 -13.69 0.93
CA GLU A 14 -4.06 -15.06 0.42
C GLU A 14 -4.86 -15.30 -0.87
N ILE A 15 -6.11 -14.82 -0.94
CA ILE A 15 -6.95 -14.92 -2.15
C ILE A 15 -6.42 -14.04 -3.30
N VAL A 16 -5.88 -12.85 -3.00
CA VAL A 16 -5.28 -11.97 -4.01
C VAL A 16 -4.09 -12.64 -4.68
N ASP A 17 -3.21 -13.25 -3.89
CA ASP A 17 -2.02 -13.92 -4.39
C ASP A 17 -2.39 -15.12 -5.26
N GLU A 18 -3.40 -15.91 -4.87
CA GLU A 18 -3.91 -17.03 -5.67
C GLU A 18 -4.49 -16.58 -7.03
N ILE A 19 -5.16 -15.42 -7.05
CA ILE A 19 -5.76 -14.85 -8.28
C ILE A 19 -4.68 -14.26 -9.19
N HIS A 20 -3.65 -13.63 -8.63
CA HIS A 20 -2.53 -13.07 -9.42
C HIS A 20 -1.70 -14.15 -10.12
N VAL A 21 -1.64 -15.35 -9.55
CA VAL A 21 -0.91 -16.50 -10.12
C VAL A 21 -1.76 -17.26 -11.15
N SER A 22 -3.08 -17.07 -11.13
CA SER A 22 -4.00 -17.74 -12.06
C SER A 22 -4.16 -16.92 -13.36
N GLU A 23 -4.26 -17.59 -14.51
CA GLU A 23 -4.60 -16.96 -15.81
C GLU A 23 -6.08 -16.53 -15.84
N VAL A 24 -6.46 -15.61 -14.95
CA VAL A 24 -7.84 -15.12 -14.85
C VAL A 24 -8.03 -13.94 -15.79
N ASP A 25 -9.13 -13.96 -16.53
CA ASP A 25 -9.58 -12.89 -17.42
C ASP A 25 -9.53 -11.51 -16.74
N GLU A 26 -9.17 -10.47 -17.48
CA GLU A 26 -8.91 -9.13 -16.94
C GLU A 26 -10.16 -8.54 -16.26
N SER A 27 -11.35 -8.94 -16.71
CA SER A 27 -12.63 -8.60 -16.08
C SER A 27 -12.77 -9.14 -14.65
N ALA A 28 -12.26 -10.34 -14.37
CA ALA A 28 -12.28 -10.94 -13.04
C ALA A 28 -11.32 -10.24 -12.08
N LYS A 29 -10.17 -9.76 -12.57
CA LYS A 29 -9.22 -8.98 -11.76
C LYS A 29 -9.80 -7.64 -11.32
N ILE A 30 -10.59 -7.00 -12.18
CA ILE A 30 -11.29 -5.74 -11.86
C ILE A 30 -12.32 -5.98 -10.76
N VAL A 31 -13.19 -6.99 -10.91
CA VAL A 31 -14.21 -7.34 -9.91
C VAL A 31 -13.57 -7.68 -8.56
N VAL A 32 -12.47 -8.41 -8.57
CA VAL A 32 -11.73 -8.75 -7.34
C VAL A 32 -11.12 -7.52 -6.68
N SER A 33 -10.55 -6.61 -7.46
CA SER A 33 -10.00 -5.34 -6.96
C SER A 33 -11.08 -4.47 -6.31
N GLU A 34 -12.27 -4.42 -6.89
CA GLU A 34 -13.43 -3.71 -6.32
C GLU A 34 -13.91 -4.36 -5.02
N VAL A 35 -13.93 -5.70 -4.95
CA VAL A 35 -14.28 -6.43 -3.72
C VAL A 35 -13.24 -6.20 -2.62
N ILE A 36 -11.95 -6.19 -2.94
CA ILE A 36 -10.88 -5.89 -1.98
C ILE A 36 -10.98 -4.46 -1.50
N HIS A 37 -11.27 -3.52 -2.40
CA HIS A 37 -11.48 -2.13 -2.04
C HIS A 37 -12.69 -1.99 -1.10
N GLY A 38 -13.82 -2.63 -1.43
CA GLY A 38 -15.01 -2.67 -0.57
C GLY A 38 -14.75 -3.31 0.80
N LEU A 39 -13.99 -4.40 0.85
CA LEU A 39 -13.60 -5.06 2.10
C LEU A 39 -12.64 -4.21 2.94
N SER A 40 -11.71 -3.48 2.29
CA SER A 40 -10.80 -2.54 2.94
C SER A 40 -11.56 -1.36 3.54
N THR A 41 -12.53 -0.81 2.80
CA THR A 41 -13.45 0.22 3.27
C THR A 41 -14.30 -0.26 4.47
N ILE A 42 -14.92 -1.45 4.38
CA ILE A 42 -15.72 -2.04 5.47
C ILE A 42 -14.87 -2.35 6.72
N ALA A 43 -13.59 -2.68 6.53
CA ALA A 43 -12.65 -2.91 7.62
C ALA A 43 -12.14 -1.62 8.29
N GLY A 44 -12.56 -0.44 7.83
CA GLY A 44 -12.05 0.86 8.30
C GLY A 44 -10.62 1.15 7.82
N ILE A 45 -10.16 0.44 6.78
CA ILE A 45 -8.93 0.71 6.04
C ILE A 45 -9.28 1.68 4.89
N GLU A 46 -10.14 2.67 5.16
CA GLU A 46 -10.14 3.88 4.34
C GLU A 46 -8.83 4.58 4.63
N GLY A 47 -7.81 4.28 3.82
CA GLY A 47 -6.47 4.82 3.98
C GLY A 47 -6.56 6.33 4.23
N ALA A 48 -5.82 6.81 5.24
CA ALA A 48 -5.68 8.23 5.57
C ALA A 48 -5.13 9.07 4.39
N TYR A 49 -4.83 8.42 3.26
CA TYR A 49 -4.23 8.98 2.08
C TYR A 49 -5.04 8.61 0.83
N SER A 50 -5.15 9.54 -0.11
CA SER A 50 -5.65 9.32 -1.48
C SER A 50 -4.52 9.46 -2.49
N LEU A 51 -4.57 8.68 -3.57
CA LEU A 51 -3.58 8.73 -4.65
C LEU A 51 -3.81 9.96 -5.54
N ASN A 52 -2.73 10.64 -5.96
CA ASN A 52 -2.82 11.65 -7.02
C ASN A 52 -2.98 10.96 -8.39
N PRO A 53 -4.09 11.18 -9.13
CA PRO A 53 -4.36 10.46 -10.38
C PRO A 53 -3.39 10.80 -11.52
N ASN A 54 -2.62 11.88 -11.40
CA ASN A 54 -1.72 12.35 -12.46
C ASN A 54 -0.28 11.83 -12.33
N ILE A 55 0.01 11.00 -11.32
CA ILE A 55 1.35 10.49 -11.09
C ILE A 55 1.65 9.27 -11.95
N LYS A 56 2.90 9.20 -12.39
CA LYS A 56 3.43 8.01 -13.08
C LYS A 56 4.18 7.16 -12.08
N ASP A 57 4.15 5.85 -12.29
CA ASP A 57 4.97 4.95 -11.51
C ASP A 57 6.45 5.27 -11.73
N LYS A 58 7.22 5.31 -10.65
CA LYS A 58 8.64 5.64 -10.65
C LYS A 58 9.41 4.76 -9.68
N PRO A 59 10.71 4.53 -9.92
CA PRO A 59 11.59 3.87 -8.96
C PRO A 59 11.61 4.59 -7.61
N ILE A 60 11.61 3.85 -6.50
CA ILE A 60 11.64 4.43 -5.14
C ILE A 60 12.88 5.32 -4.89
N THR A 61 13.94 5.13 -5.67
CA THR A 61 15.17 5.94 -5.60
C THR A 61 14.97 7.38 -6.05
N GLU A 62 13.92 7.68 -6.83
CA GLU A 62 13.61 9.02 -7.31
C GLU A 62 12.84 9.87 -6.30
N PHE A 63 12.39 9.28 -5.19
CA PHE A 63 11.55 9.95 -4.18
C PHE A 63 12.35 10.71 -3.11
N GLY A 64 13.67 10.79 -3.26
CA GLY A 64 14.53 11.54 -2.33
C GLY A 64 14.59 10.95 -0.92
N PHE A 65 14.12 9.71 -0.71
CA PHE A 65 14.23 9.05 0.59
C PHE A 65 15.70 8.87 1.01
N LYS A 66 15.94 8.81 2.32
CA LYS A 66 17.28 8.48 2.83
C LYS A 66 17.74 7.13 2.29
N LYS A 67 19.05 7.03 2.01
CA LYS A 67 19.69 5.78 1.53
C LYS A 67 19.29 4.53 2.33
N ARG A 68 19.14 4.66 3.66
CA ARG A 68 18.69 3.57 4.53
C ARG A 68 17.26 3.10 4.18
N ILE A 69 16.33 4.03 3.98
CA ILE A 69 14.94 3.72 3.62
C ILE A 69 14.90 3.05 2.26
N CYS A 70 15.60 3.62 1.26
CA CYS A 70 15.71 2.99 -0.06
C CYS A 70 16.25 1.56 0.06
N SER A 71 17.33 1.34 0.82
CA SER A 71 17.90 0.01 1.00
C SER A 71 16.92 -0.98 1.65
N VAL A 72 16.19 -0.57 2.68
CA VAL A 72 15.19 -1.44 3.34
C VAL A 72 14.06 -1.78 2.37
N LEU A 73 13.52 -0.79 1.65
CA LEU A 73 12.45 -1.00 0.69
C LEU A 73 12.90 -1.89 -0.48
N THR A 74 14.07 -1.64 -1.07
CA THR A 74 14.62 -2.47 -2.15
C THR A 74 14.89 -3.90 -1.67
N ASN A 75 15.45 -4.09 -0.47
CA ASN A 75 15.68 -5.43 0.09
C ASN A 75 14.36 -6.19 0.33
N ALA A 76 13.27 -5.47 0.59
CA ALA A 76 11.92 -6.03 0.70
C ALA A 76 11.22 -6.24 -0.66
N GLY A 77 11.94 -6.03 -1.77
CA GLY A 77 11.40 -6.15 -3.14
C GLY A 77 10.53 -4.97 -3.58
N ILE A 78 10.45 -3.90 -2.79
CA ILE A 78 9.67 -2.70 -3.13
C ILE A 78 10.58 -1.77 -3.95
N ILE A 79 10.46 -1.84 -5.27
CA ILE A 79 11.37 -1.14 -6.19
C ILE A 79 10.76 0.10 -6.85
N ASN A 80 9.43 0.19 -6.90
CA ASN A 80 8.69 1.30 -7.50
C ASN A 80 7.56 1.80 -6.59
N PHE A 81 6.94 2.90 -6.99
CA PHE A 81 5.87 3.52 -6.25
C PHE A 81 4.61 2.66 -6.17
N SER A 82 4.23 2.00 -7.27
CA SER A 82 3.05 1.14 -7.29
C SER A 82 3.11 0.03 -6.22
N MET A 83 4.26 -0.62 -6.06
CA MET A 83 4.50 -1.60 -4.99
C MET A 83 4.46 -0.96 -3.60
N LEU A 84 5.06 0.23 -3.44
CA LEU A 84 5.07 0.94 -2.17
C LEU A 84 3.66 1.34 -1.75
N TRP A 85 2.89 1.90 -2.68
CA TRP A 85 1.50 2.30 -2.47
C TRP A 85 0.61 1.12 -2.10
N PHE A 86 0.80 -0.02 -2.77
CA PHE A 86 0.09 -1.24 -2.44
C PHE A 86 0.32 -1.66 -0.98
N ARG A 87 1.57 -1.61 -0.50
CA ARG A 87 1.91 -1.90 0.90
C ARG A 87 1.31 -0.90 1.89
N ILE A 88 1.21 0.38 1.51
CA ILE A 88 0.60 1.44 2.34
C ILE A 88 -0.90 1.19 2.48
N ILE A 89 -1.60 0.94 1.38
CA ILE A 89 -3.06 0.67 1.40
C ILE A 89 -3.39 -0.61 2.14
N GLN A 90 -2.56 -1.64 2.01
CA GLN A 90 -2.72 -2.88 2.78
C GLN A 90 -2.36 -2.71 4.27
N GLY A 91 -1.74 -1.60 4.66
CA GLY A 91 -1.23 -1.40 6.02
C GLY A 91 -0.05 -2.32 6.39
N THR A 92 0.57 -2.98 5.41
CA THR A 92 1.64 -3.97 5.61
C THR A 92 3.04 -3.37 5.52
N LEU A 93 3.17 -2.09 5.16
CA LEU A 93 4.46 -1.43 5.08
C LEU A 93 5.21 -1.45 6.43
N ILE A 94 4.49 -1.41 7.55
CA ILE A 94 5.08 -1.48 8.90
C ILE A 94 5.63 -2.86 9.25
N ASP A 95 5.21 -3.90 8.53
CA ASP A 95 5.63 -5.29 8.76
C ASP A 95 6.93 -5.62 7.99
N VAL A 96 7.44 -4.69 7.17
CA VAL A 96 8.73 -4.84 6.49
C VAL A 96 9.84 -4.89 7.55
N GLU A 97 10.74 -5.87 7.41
CA GLU A 97 11.86 -6.03 8.33
C GLU A 97 12.69 -4.75 8.40
N CYS A 98 13.09 -4.35 9.62
CA CYS A 98 13.81 -3.10 9.88
C CYS A 98 13.04 -1.80 9.53
N PHE A 99 11.72 -1.88 9.30
CA PHE A 99 10.87 -0.73 9.00
C PHE A 99 10.02 -0.32 10.22
N GLY A 100 10.48 0.70 10.94
CA GLY A 100 9.80 1.20 12.14
C GLY A 100 8.81 2.34 11.85
N LYS A 101 8.02 2.74 12.87
CA LYS A 101 7.09 3.88 12.78
C LYS A 101 7.74 5.16 12.24
N LYS A 102 8.98 5.45 12.64
CA LYS A 102 9.73 6.61 12.16
C LYS A 102 9.99 6.55 10.65
N SER A 103 10.37 5.37 10.14
CA SER A 103 10.58 5.14 8.71
C SER A 103 9.27 5.23 7.93
N TYR A 104 8.18 4.72 8.50
CA TYR A 104 6.84 4.86 7.93
C TYR A 104 6.45 6.33 7.76
N THR A 105 6.53 7.13 8.83
CA THR A 105 6.22 8.56 8.75
C THR A 105 7.11 9.29 7.75
N GLU A 106 8.41 8.96 7.70
CA GLU A 106 9.34 9.58 6.74
C GLU A 106 8.97 9.26 5.28
N VAL A 107 8.56 8.03 4.99
CA VAL A 107 8.09 7.64 3.64
C VAL A 107 6.79 8.35 3.29
N ILE A 108 5.81 8.32 4.19
CA ILE A 108 4.52 8.98 3.96
C ILE A 108 4.71 10.46 3.70
N ASN A 109 5.47 11.15 4.55
CA ASN A 109 5.74 12.58 4.37
C ASN A 109 6.45 12.84 3.04
N GLY A 110 7.44 12.03 2.68
CA GLY A 110 8.11 12.17 1.37
C GLY A 110 7.17 11.98 0.18
N LEU A 111 6.17 11.09 0.28
CA LEU A 111 5.15 10.92 -0.76
C LEU A 111 4.14 12.07 -0.79
N VAL A 112 3.78 12.63 0.35
CA VAL A 112 2.91 13.82 0.45
C VAL A 112 3.63 15.06 -0.11
N ASP A 113 4.86 15.30 0.31
CA ASP A 113 5.70 16.43 -0.13
C ASP A 113 5.98 16.35 -1.64
N ALA A 114 6.16 15.14 -2.18
CA ALA A 114 6.32 14.91 -3.61
C ALA A 114 4.99 15.00 -4.40
N GLY A 115 3.86 15.16 -3.73
CA GLY A 115 2.53 15.25 -4.34
C GLY A 115 2.02 13.92 -4.93
N TYR A 116 2.54 12.78 -4.45
CA TYR A 116 2.10 11.46 -4.89
C TYR A 116 0.82 11.02 -4.22
N ILE A 117 0.66 11.39 -2.95
CA ILE A 117 -0.52 11.09 -2.15
C ILE A 117 -0.96 12.35 -1.42
N PHE A 118 -2.24 12.42 -1.10
CA PHE A 118 -2.83 13.51 -0.31
C PHE A 118 -3.39 12.94 0.97
N GLU A 119 -3.17 13.60 2.11
CA GLU A 119 -3.89 13.30 3.33
C GLU A 119 -5.38 13.59 3.14
N LYS A 120 -6.23 12.62 3.46
CA LYS A 120 -7.67 12.87 3.54
C LYS A 120 -7.91 13.74 4.77
N GLU A 121 -8.47 14.92 4.57
CA GLU A 121 -8.97 15.73 5.67
C GLU A 121 -9.96 14.87 6.47
N GLN A 122 -9.66 14.67 7.76
CA GLN A 122 -10.64 14.10 8.69
C GLN A 122 -11.74 15.15 8.82
N LYS A 123 -12.88 14.90 8.16
CA LYS A 123 -14.11 15.59 8.51
C LYS A 123 -14.55 15.04 9.85
N ASP A 124 -14.37 15.84 10.90
CA ASP A 124 -14.98 15.66 12.22
C ASP A 124 -16.51 15.46 12.13
#